data_AF-A0A235H5M8-F1
#
_entry.id   AF-A0A235H5M8-F1
#
_cell.length_a   1.000
_cell.length_b   1.000
_cell.length_c   1.000
_cell.angle_alpha   90.00
_cell.angle_beta   90.00
_cell.angle_gamma   90.00
#
_symmetry.space_group_name_H-M   'P 1'
#
loop_
_entity.id
_entity.type
_entity.pdbx_description
1 polymer ?
#
loop_
_entity_poly.entity_id
_entity_poly.type
_entity_poly.pdbx_seq_one_letter_code
_entity_poly.pdbx_strand_id
1 'polypeptide(L)'
;MTSIRLNGAFRDAVADITLAVAQDPNLVALVMRWNEDDTLLWTLNSLPNGQNTVPGGGAAHAEEALIANWDVYVAQNDGQEPNTVEILLTKSPCLDRSPERQMDGSAWPKGCSSKLRQLVLAKPANDWRIGFLAYYQEDIRIDAQAYGAIAEFAGITKADVYLWADRHKG
;
A
#
# COMPACT_ATOMS: atom_id res chain seq x y z
N MET A 1 1.81 15.32 -13.78
CA MET A 1 2.37 14.50 -12.69
C MET A 1 2.17 15.24 -11.40
N THR A 2 1.23 14.77 -10.57
CA THR A 2 1.03 15.26 -9.20
C THR A 2 1.86 14.37 -8.29
N SER A 3 2.96 14.90 -7.75
CA SER A 3 3.70 14.25 -6.67
C SER A 3 2.78 14.07 -5.46
N ILE A 4 2.96 13.00 -4.68
CA ILE A 4 2.34 12.92 -3.35
C ILE A 4 2.75 14.16 -2.56
N ARG A 5 1.78 15.00 -2.18
CA ARG A 5 2.04 16.21 -1.40
C ARG A 5 2.22 15.80 0.04
N LEU A 6 3.46 15.77 0.52
CA LEU A 6 3.74 15.63 1.94
C LEU A 6 3.36 16.92 2.67
N ASN A 7 2.31 16.87 3.49
CA ASN A 7 1.96 17.90 4.45
C ASN A 7 1.82 17.28 5.84
N GLY A 8 1.78 18.14 6.85
CA GLY A 8 1.37 17.82 8.21
C GLY A 8 1.84 16.47 8.74
N ALA A 9 0.87 15.67 9.18
CA ALA A 9 1.07 14.38 9.81
C ALA A 9 1.53 13.31 8.82
N PHE A 10 1.19 13.42 7.54
CA PHE A 10 1.64 12.44 6.55
C PHE A 10 3.13 12.55 6.28
N ARG A 11 3.68 13.76 6.22
CA ARG A 11 5.13 13.96 6.15
C ARG A 11 5.84 13.31 7.34
N ASP A 12 5.32 13.53 8.53
CA ASP A 12 5.95 13.05 9.77
C ASP A 12 5.86 11.50 9.85
N ALA A 13 4.70 10.91 9.49
CA ALA A 13 4.55 9.46 9.39
C ALA A 13 5.48 8.82 8.34
N VAL A 14 5.67 9.49 7.19
CA VAL A 14 6.62 9.06 6.15
C VAL A 14 8.07 9.15 6.65
N ALA A 15 8.42 10.18 7.42
CA ALA A 15 9.74 10.28 8.03
C ALA A 15 9.98 9.17 9.06
N ASP A 16 9.01 8.93 9.94
CA ASP A 16 9.07 7.92 10.99
C ASP A 16 9.22 6.51 10.41
N ILE A 17 8.40 6.14 9.41
CA ILE A 17 8.48 4.83 8.78
C ILE A 17 9.80 4.64 8.02
N THR A 18 10.31 5.70 7.39
CA THR A 18 11.61 5.67 6.70
C THR A 18 12.76 5.45 7.69
N LEU A 19 12.71 6.13 8.84
CA LEU A 19 13.69 5.94 9.91
C LEU A 19 13.60 4.52 10.51
N ALA A 20 12.40 4.01 10.71
CA ALA A 20 12.18 2.65 11.22
C ALA A 20 12.76 1.58 10.28
N VAL A 21 12.59 1.75 8.96
CA VAL A 21 13.21 0.86 7.95
C VAL A 21 14.73 0.93 7.98
N ALA A 22 15.31 2.11 8.23
CA ALA A 22 16.77 2.23 8.35
C ALA A 22 17.32 1.48 9.57
N GLN A 23 16.51 1.31 10.62
CA GLN A 23 16.87 0.56 11.83
C GLN A 23 16.59 -0.94 11.71
N ASP A 24 15.53 -1.33 11.00
CA ASP A 24 15.17 -2.71 10.68
C ASP A 24 14.85 -2.86 9.18
N PRO A 25 15.81 -3.29 8.35
CA PRO A 25 15.61 -3.49 6.91
C PRO A 25 14.57 -4.58 6.57
N ASN A 26 14.17 -5.41 7.53
CA ASN A 26 13.14 -6.42 7.33
C ASN A 26 11.73 -5.91 7.63
N LEU A 27 11.60 -4.67 8.13
CA LEU A 27 10.32 -4.05 8.41
C LEU A 27 9.49 -3.93 7.12
N VAL A 28 8.32 -4.55 7.14
CA VAL A 28 7.29 -4.38 6.12
C VAL A 28 6.13 -3.62 6.74
N ALA A 29 5.84 -2.45 6.21
CA ALA A 29 4.82 -1.56 6.72
C ALA A 29 4.25 -0.67 5.61
N LEU A 30 3.06 -0.11 5.86
CA LEU A 30 2.49 0.92 5.02
C LEU A 30 1.95 2.08 5.86
N VAL A 31 2.04 3.28 5.30
CA VAL A 31 1.27 4.45 5.73
C VAL A 31 0.21 4.71 4.66
N MET A 32 -1.04 4.91 5.08
CA MET A 32 -2.14 5.31 4.23
C MET A 32 -2.71 6.63 4.70
N ARG A 33 -2.95 7.54 3.75
CA ARG A 33 -3.70 8.76 3.95
C ARG A 33 -4.97 8.75 3.10
N TRP A 34 -6.07 9.16 3.72
CA TRP A 34 -7.34 9.48 3.06
C TRP A 34 -7.39 10.97 2.74
N ASN A 35 -7.64 11.33 1.47
CA ASN A 35 -7.70 12.72 1.00
C ASN A 35 -6.41 13.54 1.29
N GLU A 36 -6.39 14.83 0.94
CA GLU A 36 -5.15 15.62 0.99
C GLU A 36 -4.89 16.34 2.34
N ASP A 37 -5.78 16.21 3.33
CA ASP A 37 -5.79 17.07 4.54
C ASP A 37 -5.34 16.38 5.86
N ASP A 38 -4.80 15.16 5.77
CA ASP A 38 -4.27 14.35 6.88
C ASP A 38 -5.27 14.06 8.02
N THR A 39 -6.55 14.39 7.85
CA THR A 39 -7.58 14.14 8.89
C THR A 39 -7.70 12.66 9.24
N LEU A 40 -7.44 11.80 8.25
CA LEU A 40 -7.48 10.36 8.39
C LEU A 40 -6.19 9.74 7.84
N LEU A 41 -5.36 9.25 8.77
CA LEU A 41 -4.07 8.64 8.50
C LEU A 41 -3.91 7.37 9.33
N TRP A 42 -3.47 6.29 8.68
CA TRP A 42 -3.22 5.00 9.33
C TRP A 42 -1.84 4.47 8.98
N THR A 43 -1.22 3.82 9.95
CA THR A 43 0.03 3.07 9.76
C THR A 43 -0.24 1.61 10.08
N LEU A 44 -0.02 0.70 9.12
CA LEU A 44 -0.16 -0.74 9.35
C LEU A 44 1.19 -1.41 9.16
N ASN A 45 1.58 -2.20 10.15
CA ASN A 45 2.82 -2.95 10.14
C ASN A 45 2.51 -4.43 9.93
N SER A 46 3.28 -5.11 9.08
CA SER A 46 3.35 -6.56 9.04
C SER A 46 4.69 -6.98 9.64
N LEU A 47 4.72 -7.17 10.95
CA LEU A 47 5.87 -7.81 11.59
C LEU A 47 5.88 -9.31 11.26
N PRO A 48 7.06 -9.96 11.20
CA PRO A 48 7.20 -11.40 10.98
C PRO A 48 6.38 -12.28 11.94
N ASN A 49 5.92 -11.69 13.06
CA ASN A 49 5.31 -12.39 14.18
C ASN A 49 3.76 -12.30 14.18
N GLY A 50 3.14 -11.80 13.11
CA GLY A 50 1.68 -11.92 12.93
C GLY A 50 0.82 -11.07 13.87
N GLN A 51 1.25 -9.86 14.22
CA GLN A 51 0.41 -8.94 15.02
C GLN A 51 -0.93 -8.59 14.34
N ASN A 52 -0.98 -8.68 13.00
CA ASN A 52 -2.23 -8.62 12.24
C ASN A 52 -2.49 -9.99 11.62
N THR A 53 -3.63 -10.59 11.94
CA THR A 53 -4.14 -11.79 11.29
C THR A 53 -5.33 -11.40 10.42
N VAL A 54 -5.32 -11.79 9.14
CA VAL A 54 -6.49 -11.64 8.27
C VAL A 54 -7.30 -12.94 8.23
N PRO A 55 -8.64 -12.86 7.99
CA PRO A 55 -9.47 -14.04 7.77
C PRO A 55 -8.86 -15.00 6.73
N GLY A 56 -8.88 -16.30 7.01
CA GLY A 56 -8.24 -17.33 6.17
C GLY A 56 -6.86 -17.81 6.63
N GLY A 57 -6.33 -17.28 7.75
CA GLY A 57 -5.19 -17.85 8.49
C GLY A 57 -3.82 -17.35 8.02
N GLY A 58 -3.03 -16.78 8.94
CA GLY A 58 -1.63 -16.38 8.73
C GLY A 58 -1.34 -14.92 9.08
N ALA A 59 -0.05 -14.60 9.20
CA ALA A 59 0.40 -13.22 9.32
C ALA A 59 -0.02 -12.43 8.07
N ALA A 60 -0.70 -11.31 8.28
CA ALA A 60 -1.14 -10.43 7.20
C ALA A 60 0.03 -9.59 6.70
N HIS A 61 0.19 -9.50 5.39
CA HIS A 61 0.96 -8.41 4.82
C HIS A 61 0.23 -7.07 5.06
N ALA A 62 0.97 -5.96 5.08
CA ALA A 62 0.40 -4.64 5.37
C ALA A 62 -0.75 -4.27 4.40
N GLU A 63 -0.63 -4.68 3.13
CA GLU A 63 -1.67 -4.51 2.09
C GLU A 63 -2.92 -5.34 2.36
N GLU A 64 -2.77 -6.56 2.89
CA GLU A 64 -3.91 -7.41 3.27
C GLU A 64 -4.65 -6.83 4.48
N ALA A 65 -3.91 -6.26 5.43
CA ALA A 65 -4.50 -5.55 6.57
C ALA A 65 -5.29 -4.32 6.10
N LEU A 66 -4.78 -3.56 5.12
CA LEU A 66 -5.50 -2.44 4.53
C LEU A 66 -6.82 -2.91 3.88
N ILE A 67 -6.78 -4.00 3.11
CA ILE A 67 -7.97 -4.54 2.44
C ILE A 67 -9.01 -5.01 3.46
N ALA A 68 -8.59 -5.79 4.45
CA ALA A 68 -9.50 -6.35 5.44
C ALA A 68 -10.16 -5.30 6.34
N ASN A 69 -9.52 -4.14 6.54
CA ASN A 69 -10.04 -3.05 7.35
C ASN A 69 -10.68 -1.92 6.53
N TRP A 70 -10.83 -2.07 5.20
CA TRP A 70 -11.32 -1.00 4.34
C TRP A 70 -12.63 -0.40 4.84
N ASP A 71 -13.62 -1.25 5.11
CA ASP A 71 -14.94 -0.80 5.55
C ASP A 71 -14.91 -0.14 6.94
N VAL A 72 -13.95 -0.52 7.80
CA VAL A 72 -13.71 0.15 9.08
C VAL A 72 -13.21 1.57 8.84
N TYR A 73 -12.32 1.77 7.88
CA TYR A 73 -11.82 3.09 7.54
C TYR A 73 -12.90 3.97 6.88
N VAL A 74 -13.75 3.40 6.02
CA VAL A 74 -14.93 4.10 5.47
C VAL A 74 -15.86 4.54 6.60
N ALA A 75 -16.12 3.66 7.59
CA ALA A 75 -16.94 4.00 8.74
C ALA A 75 -16.31 5.11 9.61
N GLN A 76 -14.98 5.16 9.71
CA GLN A 76 -14.26 6.26 10.37
C GLN A 76 -14.33 7.59 9.59
N ASN A 77 -14.63 7.53 8.29
CA ASN A 77 -14.86 8.68 7.42
C ASN A 77 -16.36 8.97 7.21
N ASP A 78 -17.18 8.84 8.24
CA ASP A 78 -18.63 9.08 8.21
C ASP A 78 -19.37 8.28 7.10
N GLY A 79 -18.87 7.10 6.75
CA GLY A 79 -19.44 6.25 5.70
C GLY A 79 -19.11 6.72 4.28
N GLN A 80 -18.23 7.71 4.11
CA GLN A 80 -17.84 8.25 2.81
C GLN A 80 -16.54 7.61 2.32
N GLU A 81 -16.51 7.25 1.04
CA GLU A 81 -15.30 6.78 0.38
C GLU A 81 -14.41 7.97 -0.04
N PRO A 82 -13.07 7.80 -0.16
CA PRO A 82 -12.15 8.86 -0.52
C PRO A 82 -12.35 9.30 -1.97
N ASN A 83 -11.98 10.55 -2.28
CA ASN A 83 -11.66 10.90 -3.65
C ASN A 83 -10.21 10.51 -4.00
N THR A 84 -9.30 10.66 -3.04
CA THR A 84 -7.86 10.39 -3.20
C THR A 84 -7.37 9.45 -2.10
N VAL A 85 -6.57 8.46 -2.48
CA VAL A 85 -5.90 7.51 -1.58
C VAL A 85 -4.41 7.56 -1.82
N GLU A 86 -3.65 7.83 -0.76
CA GLU A 86 -2.20 7.88 -0.82
C GLU A 86 -1.61 6.81 0.08
N ILE A 87 -0.75 5.98 -0.49
CA ILE A 87 -0.10 4.87 0.19
C ILE A 87 1.41 5.01 0.02
N LEU A 88 2.14 4.91 1.13
CA LEU A 88 3.57 4.65 1.13
C LEU A 88 3.85 3.27 1.72
N LEU A 89 4.54 2.42 0.97
CA LEU A 89 5.00 1.10 1.42
C LEU A 89 6.50 1.10 1.69
N THR A 90 6.95 0.36 2.69
CA THR A 90 8.40 0.18 2.91
C THR A 90 9.04 -0.68 1.81
N LYS A 91 8.30 -1.64 1.26
CA LYS A 91 8.72 -2.47 0.13
C LYS A 91 7.60 -2.56 -0.90
N SER A 92 7.93 -2.69 -2.18
CA SER A 92 6.94 -2.88 -3.25
C SER A 92 6.04 -4.08 -2.94
N PRO A 93 4.75 -4.06 -3.30
CA PRO A 93 3.87 -5.18 -2.98
C PRO A 93 4.32 -6.46 -3.68
N CYS A 94 4.28 -7.59 -2.96
CA CYS A 94 4.73 -8.87 -3.49
C CYS A 94 3.82 -9.38 -4.63
N LEU A 95 4.38 -10.11 -5.60
CA LEU A 95 3.62 -10.75 -6.67
C LEU A 95 3.09 -12.14 -6.29
N ASP A 96 3.83 -12.87 -5.46
CA ASP A 96 3.67 -14.32 -5.34
C ASP A 96 3.76 -14.86 -3.90
N ARG A 97 4.06 -14.02 -2.91
CA ARG A 97 4.23 -14.48 -1.51
C ARG A 97 2.92 -14.52 -0.74
N SER A 98 2.09 -13.50 -0.90
CA SER A 98 0.78 -13.45 -0.27
C SER A 98 -0.15 -14.46 -0.98
N PRO A 99 -0.69 -15.47 -0.27
CA PRO A 99 -1.51 -16.52 -0.88
C PRO A 99 -2.88 -15.99 -1.32
N GLU A 100 -3.62 -16.77 -2.10
CA GLU A 100 -5.04 -16.51 -2.31
C GLU A 100 -5.78 -16.53 -0.98
N ARG A 101 -6.75 -15.62 -0.79
CA ARG A 101 -7.51 -15.50 0.47
C ARG A 101 -8.98 -15.23 0.22
N GLN A 102 -9.81 -15.59 1.20
CA GLN A 102 -11.18 -15.11 1.32
C GLN A 102 -11.18 -13.98 2.36
N MET A 103 -11.43 -12.75 1.92
CA MET A 103 -11.49 -11.57 2.78
C MET A 103 -12.69 -10.73 2.33
N ASP A 104 -13.43 -10.19 3.29
CA ASP A 104 -14.60 -9.35 3.03
C ASP A 104 -15.62 -10.01 2.06
N GLY A 105 -15.96 -11.27 2.36
CA GLY A 105 -16.91 -12.08 1.57
C GLY A 105 -16.48 -12.37 0.13
N SER A 106 -15.26 -12.00 -0.26
CA SER A 106 -14.77 -12.05 -1.64
C SER A 106 -13.48 -12.86 -1.77
N ALA A 107 -13.29 -13.48 -2.93
CA ALA A 107 -12.04 -14.13 -3.28
C ALA A 107 -11.00 -13.09 -3.72
N TRP A 108 -9.80 -13.18 -3.13
CA TRP A 108 -8.67 -12.31 -3.43
C TRP A 108 -7.52 -13.12 -4.04
N PRO A 109 -6.93 -12.65 -5.16
CA PRO A 109 -5.91 -13.37 -5.89
C PRO A 109 -4.62 -13.48 -5.09
N LYS A 110 -3.74 -14.38 -5.51
CA LYS A 110 -2.36 -14.44 -5.02
C LYS A 110 -1.61 -13.13 -5.32
N GLY A 111 -0.71 -12.72 -4.43
CA GLY A 111 0.11 -11.51 -4.55
C GLY A 111 -0.54 -10.25 -3.96
N CYS A 112 0.22 -9.45 -3.21
CA CYS A 112 -0.25 -8.15 -2.72
C CYS A 112 -0.46 -7.16 -3.85
N SER A 113 0.32 -7.23 -4.94
CA SER A 113 0.15 -6.35 -6.10
C SER A 113 -1.20 -6.59 -6.77
N SER A 114 -1.53 -7.85 -7.06
CA SER A 114 -2.80 -8.22 -7.72
C SER A 114 -4.00 -7.96 -6.80
N LYS A 115 -3.84 -8.14 -5.47
CA LYS A 115 -4.84 -7.72 -4.48
C LYS A 115 -5.06 -6.21 -4.48
N LEU A 116 -4.01 -5.39 -4.35
CA LEU A 116 -4.14 -3.94 -4.40
C LEU A 116 -4.74 -3.47 -5.74
N ARG A 117 -4.36 -4.10 -6.86
CA ARG A 117 -4.97 -3.84 -8.17
C ARG A 117 -6.48 -4.08 -8.14
N GLN A 118 -6.94 -5.21 -7.60
CA GLN A 118 -8.36 -5.50 -7.45
C GLN A 118 -9.07 -4.49 -6.55
N LEU A 119 -8.45 -4.10 -5.43
CA LEU A 119 -8.98 -3.06 -4.54
C LEU A 119 -9.15 -1.73 -5.29
N VAL A 120 -8.10 -1.25 -5.95
CA VAL A 120 -8.13 -0.02 -6.75
C VAL A 120 -9.28 -0.05 -7.73
N LEU A 121 -9.46 -1.14 -8.48
CA LEU A 121 -10.54 -1.25 -9.47
C LEU A 121 -11.93 -1.29 -8.82
N ALA A 122 -12.08 -1.91 -7.65
CA ALA A 122 -13.35 -2.07 -6.96
C ALA A 122 -13.83 -0.79 -6.23
N LYS A 123 -12.91 0.07 -5.79
CA LYS A 123 -13.25 1.23 -4.94
C LYS A 123 -13.43 2.52 -5.76
N PRO A 124 -14.29 3.46 -5.31
CA PRO A 124 -14.72 4.59 -6.12
C PRO A 124 -13.73 5.76 -6.17
N ALA A 125 -12.65 5.74 -5.37
CA ALA A 125 -11.64 6.79 -5.39
C ALA A 125 -11.06 7.00 -6.80
N ASN A 126 -10.89 8.27 -7.17
CA ASN A 126 -10.50 8.72 -8.51
C ASN A 126 -8.99 8.87 -8.68
N ASP A 127 -8.24 8.96 -7.59
CA ASP A 127 -6.78 9.12 -7.59
C ASP A 127 -6.15 8.23 -6.54
N TRP A 128 -5.35 7.27 -6.98
CA TRP A 128 -4.55 6.38 -6.14
C TRP A 128 -3.08 6.65 -6.38
N ARG A 129 -2.34 7.00 -5.33
CA ARG A 129 -0.90 7.22 -5.42
C ARG A 129 -0.22 6.24 -4.49
N ILE A 130 0.50 5.28 -5.06
CA ILE A 130 1.12 4.16 -4.31
C ILE A 130 2.63 4.25 -4.49
N GLY A 131 3.30 4.85 -3.51
CA GLY A 131 4.75 4.93 -3.44
C GLY A 131 5.34 3.74 -2.67
N PHE A 132 6.57 3.34 -2.98
CA PHE A 132 7.32 2.41 -2.14
C PHE A 132 8.80 2.79 -2.03
N LEU A 133 9.44 2.46 -0.89
CA LEU A 133 10.83 2.84 -0.61
C LEU A 133 11.86 1.91 -1.27
N ALA A 134 11.58 0.61 -1.31
CA ALA A 134 12.46 -0.40 -1.90
C ALA A 134 11.66 -1.47 -2.66
N TYR A 135 12.32 -2.27 -3.49
CA TYR A 135 11.70 -3.45 -4.11
C TYR A 135 11.74 -4.66 -3.16
N TYR A 136 10.68 -5.46 -3.16
CA TYR A 136 10.50 -6.59 -2.23
C TYR A 136 11.38 -7.83 -2.52
N GLN A 137 12.14 -7.85 -3.62
CA GLN A 137 13.25 -8.79 -3.81
C GLN A 137 14.48 -8.03 -4.32
N GLU A 138 15.55 -8.10 -3.52
CA GLU A 138 16.88 -7.56 -3.83
C GLU A 138 17.52 -8.43 -4.91
N ASP A 139 17.48 -7.95 -6.16
CA ASP A 139 18.42 -8.22 -7.27
C ASP A 139 17.80 -7.87 -8.63
N ILE A 140 16.54 -7.46 -8.68
CA ILE A 140 15.86 -7.26 -9.95
C ILE A 140 15.15 -5.90 -10.03
N ARG A 141 15.95 -4.84 -10.20
CA ARG A 141 15.44 -3.54 -10.70
C ARG A 141 14.86 -3.66 -12.12
N ILE A 142 15.32 -4.65 -12.90
CA ILE A 142 15.01 -4.80 -14.33
C ILE A 142 13.63 -5.45 -14.56
N ASP A 143 13.26 -6.48 -13.79
CA ASP A 143 11.92 -7.09 -13.84
C ASP A 143 10.84 -6.33 -13.07
N ALA A 144 11.16 -5.44 -12.13
CA ALA A 144 10.08 -4.78 -11.38
C ALA A 144 9.28 -3.76 -12.21
N GLN A 145 9.86 -3.22 -13.28
CA GLN A 145 9.18 -2.33 -14.22
C GLN A 145 8.52 -3.10 -15.39
N ALA A 146 9.01 -4.29 -15.74
CA ALA A 146 8.48 -5.11 -16.84
C ALA A 146 7.52 -6.23 -16.40
N TYR A 147 7.70 -6.76 -15.19
CA TYR A 147 7.00 -7.92 -14.60
C TYR A 147 6.66 -7.72 -13.11
N GLY A 148 6.84 -6.52 -12.57
CA GLY A 148 6.74 -6.22 -11.15
C GLY A 148 5.41 -5.63 -10.69
N ALA A 149 5.42 -5.20 -9.43
CA ALA A 149 4.32 -4.47 -8.80
C ALA A 149 3.80 -3.27 -9.63
N ILE A 150 4.67 -2.57 -10.39
CA ILE A 150 4.25 -1.44 -11.24
C ILE A 150 3.48 -1.94 -12.47
N ALA A 151 3.92 -3.03 -13.09
CA ALA A 151 3.33 -3.58 -14.31
C ALA A 151 1.87 -4.03 -14.10
N GLU A 152 1.54 -4.49 -12.90
CA GLU A 152 0.17 -4.87 -12.50
C GLU A 152 -0.85 -3.72 -12.63
N PHE A 153 -0.38 -2.46 -12.51
CA PHE A 153 -1.23 -1.27 -12.60
C PHE A 153 -1.17 -0.61 -13.98
N ALA A 154 -0.44 -1.21 -14.94
CA ALA A 154 -0.38 -0.70 -16.30
C ALA A 154 -1.79 -0.59 -16.91
N GLY A 155 -2.12 0.59 -17.44
CA GLY A 155 -3.43 0.88 -18.03
C GLY A 155 -4.53 1.27 -17.03
N ILE A 156 -4.27 1.30 -15.72
CA ILE A 156 -5.21 1.80 -14.72
C ILE A 156 -5.02 3.32 -14.58
N THR A 157 -5.86 4.10 -15.25
CA THR A 157 -5.72 5.57 -15.33
C THR A 157 -5.81 6.29 -14.00
N LYS A 158 -6.52 5.70 -13.02
CA LYS A 158 -6.70 6.25 -11.67
C LYS A 158 -5.62 5.84 -10.68
N ALA A 159 -4.58 5.12 -11.11
CA ALA A 159 -3.53 4.63 -10.22
C ALA A 159 -2.13 5.00 -10.72
N ASP A 160 -1.34 5.58 -9.83
CA ASP A 160 0.03 5.98 -10.04
C ASP A 160 0.92 5.22 -9.04
N VAL A 161 1.69 4.25 -9.53
CA VAL A 161 2.52 3.35 -8.72
C VAL A 161 4.00 3.57 -9.03
N TYR A 162 4.82 3.85 -8.02
CA TYR A 162 6.17 4.35 -8.26
C TYR A 162 7.16 4.08 -7.12
N LEU A 163 8.45 4.04 -7.47
CA LEU A 163 9.54 4.07 -6.50
C LEU A 163 9.69 5.49 -5.94
N TRP A 164 9.59 5.64 -4.63
CA TRP A 164 9.63 6.93 -3.93
C TRP A 164 10.85 7.77 -4.33
N ALA A 165 12.02 7.13 -4.32
CA ALA A 165 13.29 7.78 -4.66
C ALA A 165 13.33 8.32 -6.09
N ASP A 166 12.55 7.79 -7.04
CA ASP A 166 12.57 8.28 -8.42
C ASP A 166 11.65 9.49 -8.63
N ARG A 167 10.60 9.62 -7.82
CA ARG A 167 9.65 10.74 -7.91
C ARG A 167 10.04 11.93 -7.04
N HIS A 168 10.77 11.70 -5.94
CA HIS A 168 11.07 12.72 -4.94
C HIS A 168 12.57 13.09 -4.87
N LYS A 169 13.38 12.71 -5.86
CA LYS A 169 14.73 13.25 -6.03
C LYS A 169 14.66 14.75 -6.33
N GLY A 170 15.06 15.56 -5.36
CA GLY A 170 15.30 17.00 -5.44
C GLY A 170 16.48 17.33 -4.53
#